data_AF-A0A2M9KBX2-F1
#
_entry.id   AF-A0A2M9KBX2-F1
#
_cell.length_a   1.000
_cell.length_b   1.000
_cell.length_c   1.000
_cell.angle_alpha   90.00
_cell.angle_beta   90.00
_cell.angle_gamma   90.00
#
_symmetry.space_group_name_H-M   'P 1'
#
loop_
_entity.id
_entity.type
_entity.pdbx_description
1 polymer ?
#
loop_
_entity_poly.entity_id
_entity_poly.type
_entity_poly.pdbx_seq_one_letter_code
_entity_poly.pdbx_strand_id
1 'polypeptide(L)'
;MGARLAHLLEQWAAQVEGLRRGGGTAYLPYAFSDQCTAWLRVSSRDGETVEVQAGWSLIEAWGIEPSNYLATAPEVTDFDPITGARISCSLDDLTACIAANGIALEATGP
;
A
#
# COMPACT_ATOMS: atom_id res chain seq x y z
N MET A 1 -16.11 11.19 2.21
CA MET A 1 -14.95 10.61 1.51
C MET A 1 -13.82 10.26 2.48
N GLY A 2 -13.55 11.10 3.49
CA GLY A 2 -12.50 10.87 4.51
C GLY A 2 -12.54 9.51 5.21
N ALA A 3 -13.71 9.03 5.67
CA ALA A 3 -13.78 7.74 6.37
C ALA A 3 -13.32 6.52 5.55
N ARG A 4 -13.53 6.52 4.23
CA ARG A 4 -13.08 5.42 3.35
C ARG A 4 -11.57 5.44 3.15
N LEU A 5 -10.99 6.64 3.02
CA LEU A 5 -9.55 6.80 2.88
C LEU A 5 -8.82 6.52 4.20
N ALA A 6 -9.40 6.90 5.35
CA ALA A 6 -8.88 6.54 6.67
C ALA A 6 -8.82 5.02 6.81
N HIS A 7 -9.89 4.31 6.46
CA HIS A 7 -9.92 2.86 6.51
C HIS A 7 -8.94 2.18 5.53
N LEU A 8 -8.69 2.78 4.37
CA LEU A 8 -7.64 2.32 3.45
C LEU A 8 -6.25 2.42 4.10
N LEU A 9 -5.95 3.55 4.76
CA LEU A 9 -4.68 3.78 5.45
C LEU A 9 -4.50 2.86 6.67
N GLU A 10 -5.56 2.54 7.40
CA GLU A 10 -5.54 1.54 8.47
C GLU A 10 -5.14 0.16 7.92
N GLN A 11 -5.74 -0.26 6.81
CA GLN A 11 -5.40 -1.52 6.16
C GLN A 11 -3.96 -1.51 5.61
N TRP A 12 -3.46 -0.37 5.09
CA TRP A 12 -2.05 -0.21 4.71
C TRP A 12 -1.11 -0.39 5.90
N ALA A 13 -1.41 0.27 7.02
CA ALA A 13 -0.62 0.17 8.25
C ALA A 13 -0.53 -1.28 8.74
N ALA A 14 -1.67 -2.00 8.72
CA ALA A 14 -1.71 -3.40 9.12
C ALA A 14 -0.86 -4.31 8.22
N GLN A 15 -0.84 -4.08 6.90
CA GLN A 15 -0.01 -4.84 5.96
C GLN A 15 1.48 -4.56 6.16
N VAL A 16 1.87 -3.29 6.30
CA VAL A 16 3.27 -2.90 6.54
C VAL A 16 3.76 -3.44 7.88
N GLU A 17 2.97 -3.35 8.93
CA GLU A 17 3.30 -3.91 10.25
C GLU A 17 3.46 -5.45 10.20
N GLY A 18 2.73 -6.12 9.32
CA GLY A 18 2.90 -7.54 9.05
C GLY A 18 4.32 -7.93 8.64
N LEU A 19 5.05 -7.04 7.97
CA LEU A 19 6.42 -7.26 7.50
C LEU A 19 7.44 -7.34 8.65
N ARG A 20 7.14 -6.80 9.84
CA ARG A 20 8.03 -6.91 11.02
C ARG A 20 8.32 -8.34 11.44
N ARG A 21 7.44 -9.28 11.09
CA ARG A 21 7.52 -10.69 11.52
C ARG A 21 8.50 -11.52 10.68
N GLY A 22 9.57 -10.89 10.18
CA GLY A 22 10.63 -11.55 9.40
C GLY A 22 10.64 -11.25 7.90
N GLY A 23 10.08 -10.10 7.49
CA GLY A 23 10.06 -9.66 6.10
C GLY A 23 8.87 -10.18 5.30
N GLY A 24 8.97 -10.09 3.97
CA GLY A 24 7.92 -10.45 3.02
C GLY A 24 7.60 -9.33 2.04
N THR A 25 6.43 -9.42 1.42
CA THR A 25 5.93 -8.43 0.47
C THR A 25 4.48 -8.06 0.80
N ALA A 26 4.19 -6.77 0.78
CA ALA A 26 2.84 -6.21 0.85
C ALA A 26 2.56 -5.38 -0.40
N TYR A 27 1.29 -5.34 -0.82
CA TYR A 27 0.83 -4.55 -1.96
C TYR A 27 -0.19 -3.52 -1.50
N LEU A 28 0.05 -2.24 -1.79
CA LEU A 28 -0.77 -1.12 -1.32
C LEU A 28 -1.36 -0.35 -2.52
N PRO A 29 -2.68 -0.37 -2.77
CA PRO A 29 -3.28 0.22 -3.97
C PRO A 29 -3.47 1.73 -3.81
N TYR A 30 -2.92 2.54 -4.72
CA TYR A 30 -2.90 4.01 -4.59
C TYR A 30 -3.54 4.78 -5.75
N ALA A 31 -3.78 4.14 -6.90
CA ALA A 31 -4.54 4.75 -8.00
C ALA A 31 -5.41 3.71 -8.72
N PHE A 32 -6.67 4.06 -8.93
CA PHE A 32 -7.71 3.16 -9.40
C PHE A 32 -8.16 3.60 -10.81
N SER A 33 -7.83 2.82 -11.84
CA SER A 33 -8.32 3.00 -13.21
C SER A 33 -9.22 1.85 -13.62
N ASP A 34 -10.12 2.13 -14.56
CA ASP A 34 -10.97 1.14 -15.21
C ASP A 34 -10.19 -0.03 -15.83
N GLN A 35 -8.98 0.19 -16.33
CA GLN A 35 -8.18 -0.82 -17.05
C GLN A 35 -7.08 -1.47 -16.21
N CYS A 36 -6.63 -0.82 -15.13
CA CYS A 36 -5.59 -1.33 -14.24
C CYS A 36 -5.57 -0.58 -12.91
N THR A 37 -4.84 -1.11 -11.94
CA THR A 37 -4.61 -0.46 -10.65
C THR A 37 -3.12 -0.22 -10.44
N ALA A 38 -2.78 0.95 -9.91
CA ALA A 38 -1.43 1.25 -9.45
C ALA A 38 -1.23 0.82 -8.00
N TRP A 39 -0.13 0.14 -7.74
CA TRP A 39 0.22 -0.44 -6.44
C TRP A 39 1.62 -0.02 -6.01
N LEU A 40 1.81 0.15 -4.71
CA LEU A 40 3.12 0.13 -4.09
C LEU A 40 3.42 -1.31 -3.65
N ARG A 41 4.45 -1.91 -4.21
CA ARG A 41 5.05 -3.14 -3.69
C ARG A 41 6.05 -2.77 -2.60
N VAL A 42 5.73 -3.09 -1.37
CA VAL A 42 6.61 -2.92 -0.20
C VAL A 42 7.25 -4.27 0.08
N SER A 43 8.56 -4.37 0.00
CA SER A 43 9.29 -5.62 0.25
C SER A 43 10.36 -5.42 1.31
N SER A 44 10.44 -6.38 2.24
CA SER A 44 11.48 -6.41 3.28
C SER A 44 12.08 -7.82 3.36
N ARG A 45 13.38 -7.91 3.62
CA ARG A 45 14.05 -9.20 3.86
C ARG A 45 14.22 -9.53 5.33
N ASP A 46 14.29 -8.49 6.16
CA ASP A 46 14.66 -8.56 7.58
C ASP A 46 13.55 -8.03 8.51
N GLY A 47 12.53 -7.36 7.96
CA GLY A 47 11.49 -6.69 8.73
C GLY A 47 11.90 -5.33 9.27
N GLU A 48 13.06 -4.80 8.87
CA GLU A 48 13.59 -3.51 9.31
C GLU A 48 13.77 -2.53 8.15
N THR A 49 14.41 -2.97 7.07
CA THR A 49 14.61 -2.16 5.86
C THR A 49 13.60 -2.58 4.81
N VAL A 50 12.98 -1.60 4.16
CA VAL A 50 12.00 -1.83 3.09
C VAL A 50 12.42 -1.17 1.79
N GLU A 51 12.16 -1.86 0.68
CA GLU A 51 12.08 -1.26 -0.65
C GLU A 51 10.60 -1.03 -0.96
N VAL A 52 10.24 0.21 -1.29
CA VAL A 52 8.92 0.57 -1.79
C VAL A 52 9.06 0.87 -3.27
N GLN A 53 8.34 0.14 -4.11
CA GLN A 53 8.37 0.32 -5.56
C GLN A 53 6.96 0.49 -6.12
N ALA A 54 6.76 1.52 -6.93
CA ALA A 54 5.52 1.72 -7.66
C ALA A 54 5.44 0.80 -8.89
N GLY A 55 4.25 0.33 -9.20
CA GLY A 55 3.98 -0.51 -10.36
C GLY A 55 2.50 -0.65 -10.65
N TRP A 56 2.20 -1.45 -11.65
CA TRP A 56 0.85 -1.70 -12.15
C TRP A 56 0.47 -3.17 -11.94
N SER A 57 -0.82 -3.43 -11.85
CA SER A 57 -1.42 -4.75 -12.01
C SER A 57 -2.66 -4.61 -12.88
N LEU A 58 -2.95 -5.61 -13.71
CA LEU A 58 -4.13 -5.66 -14.57
C LEU A 58 -5.43 -5.87 -13.77
N ILE A 59 -5.36 -5.97 -12.44
CA ILE A 59 -6.55 -5.90 -11.58
C ILE A 59 -7.21 -4.53 -11.80
N GLU A 60 -8.38 -4.55 -12.42
CA GLU A 60 -9.20 -3.38 -12.69
C GLU A 60 -9.80 -2.81 -11.40
N ALA A 61 -10.02 -1.51 -11.34
CA ALA A 61 -10.49 -0.83 -10.12
C ALA A 61 -11.83 -1.37 -9.59
N TRP A 62 -12.72 -1.86 -10.46
CA TRP A 62 -14.01 -2.42 -10.06
C TRP A 62 -13.86 -3.78 -9.36
N GLY A 63 -12.71 -4.45 -9.52
CA GLY A 63 -12.33 -5.66 -8.80
C GLY A 63 -11.76 -5.41 -7.40
N ILE A 64 -11.55 -4.14 -7.03
CA ILE A 64 -11.03 -3.77 -5.70
C ILE A 64 -12.13 -3.09 -4.90
N GLU A 65 -12.43 -3.65 -3.74
CA GLU A 65 -13.18 -2.97 -2.71
C GLU A 65 -12.21 -2.19 -1.81
N PRO A 66 -12.12 -0.84 -1.87
CA PRO A 66 -11.10 -0.11 -1.09
C PRO A 66 -11.25 -0.27 0.42
N SER A 67 -12.47 -0.54 0.90
CA SER A 67 -12.74 -0.87 2.30
C SER A 67 -12.28 -2.26 2.72
N ASN A 68 -11.88 -3.12 1.79
CA ASN A 68 -11.39 -4.46 2.06
C ASN A 68 -10.44 -4.94 0.95
N TYR A 69 -9.48 -4.11 0.54
CA TYR A 69 -8.58 -4.46 -0.56
C TYR A 69 -7.67 -5.64 -0.19
N LEU A 70 -7.58 -5.97 1.11
CA LEU A 70 -6.84 -7.12 1.64
C LEU A 70 -7.28 -8.46 1.04
N ALA A 71 -8.54 -8.57 0.61
CA ALA A 71 -9.01 -9.74 -0.12
C ALA A 71 -8.38 -9.85 -1.51
N THR A 72 -8.14 -8.70 -2.16
CA THR A 72 -7.63 -8.60 -3.54
C THR A 72 -6.10 -8.53 -3.61
N ALA A 73 -5.42 -7.98 -2.59
CA ALA A 73 -3.96 -7.82 -2.59
C ALA A 73 -3.17 -9.11 -2.88
N PRO A 74 -3.56 -10.30 -2.38
CA PRO A 74 -2.90 -11.57 -2.72
C PRO A 74 -3.05 -11.98 -4.19
N GLU A 75 -4.00 -11.41 -4.94
CA GLU A 75 -4.25 -11.72 -6.35
C GLU A 75 -3.29 -10.98 -7.29
N VAL A 76 -2.50 -10.03 -6.76
CA VAL A 76 -1.47 -9.30 -7.52
C VAL A 76 -0.33 -10.26 -7.89
N THR A 77 -0.45 -10.89 -9.05
CA THR A 77 0.51 -11.88 -9.57
C THR A 77 1.27 -11.39 -10.80
N ASP A 78 0.84 -10.27 -11.37
CA ASP A 78 1.28 -9.68 -12.63
C ASP A 78 1.93 -8.29 -12.43
N PHE A 79 2.44 -8.02 -11.24
CA PHE A 79 3.00 -6.72 -10.88
C PHE A 79 4.08 -6.26 -11.87
N ASP A 80 3.78 -5.20 -12.63
CA ASP A 80 4.67 -4.57 -13.59
C ASP A 80 5.33 -3.32 -12.96
N PRO A 81 6.63 -3.39 -12.59
CA PRO A 81 7.29 -2.30 -11.90
C PRO A 81 7.54 -1.09 -12.80
N ILE A 82 7.23 0.11 -12.30
CA ILE A 82 7.66 1.35 -12.94
C ILE A 82 9.18 1.49 -12.74
N THR A 83 9.91 1.59 -13.84
CA THR A 83 11.37 1.71 -13.82
C THR A 83 11.78 3.01 -13.14
N GLY A 84 12.67 2.91 -12.14
CA GLY A 84 13.19 4.05 -11.39
C GLY A 84 12.27 4.59 -10.27
N ALA A 85 11.00 4.17 -10.21
CA ALA A 85 10.06 4.59 -9.16
C ALA A 85 10.17 3.71 -7.91
N ARG A 86 11.36 3.71 -7.29
CA ARG A 86 11.64 2.95 -6.08
C ARG A 86 12.38 3.80 -5.04
N ILE A 87 12.12 3.53 -3.78
CA ILE A 87 12.87 4.11 -2.66
C ILE A 87 13.20 3.01 -1.64
N SER A 88 14.27 3.22 -0.89
CA SER A 88 14.58 2.41 0.30
C SER A 88 14.47 3.28 1.54
N CYS A 89 13.79 2.77 2.56
CA CYS A 89 13.64 3.43 3.85
C CYS A 89 13.55 2.39 4.97
N SER A 90 13.53 2.84 6.22
CA SER A 90 13.19 1.95 7.33
C SER A 90 11.68 1.67 7.34
N LEU A 91 11.30 0.51 7.88
CA LEU A 91 9.89 0.19 8.12
C LEU A 91 9.26 1.19 9.09
N ASP A 92 10.03 1.67 10.08
CA ASP A 92 9.58 2.68 11.05
C ASP A 92 9.20 3.99 10.36
N ASP A 93 10.03 4.48 9.44
CA ASP A 93 9.75 5.70 8.67
C ASP A 93 8.51 5.54 7.79
N LEU A 94 8.34 4.36 7.15
CA LEU A 94 7.17 4.09 6.32
C LEU A 94 5.88 4.05 7.17
N THR A 95 5.91 3.35 8.31
CA THR A 95 4.77 3.29 9.24
C THR A 95 4.44 4.67 9.80
N ALA A 96 5.45 5.46 10.16
CA ALA A 96 5.26 6.84 10.62
C ALA A 96 4.64 7.73 9.53
N CYS A 97 5.05 7.57 8.28
CA CYS A 97 4.49 8.31 7.14
C CYS A 97 3.01 7.97 6.91
N ILE A 98 2.63 6.69 6.96
CA ILE A 98 1.23 6.26 6.84
C ILE A 98 0.38 6.84 7.99
N ALA A 99 0.88 6.77 9.22
CA ALA A 99 0.19 7.34 10.39
C ALA A 99 0.01 8.86 10.27
N ALA A 100 1.04 9.59 9.82
CA ALA A 100 0.97 11.03 9.58
C ALA A 100 -0.07 11.40 8.53
N ASN A 101 -0.19 10.63 7.45
CA ASN A 101 -1.22 10.82 6.43
C ASN A 101 -2.64 10.57 6.99
N GLY A 102 -2.80 9.59 7.89
CA GLY A 102 -4.05 9.35 8.61
C GLY A 102 -4.46 10.56 9.46
N ILE A 103 -3.55 11.08 10.27
CA ILE A 103 -3.78 12.27 11.11
C ILE A 103 -4.13 13.50 10.25
N ALA A 104 -3.41 13.72 9.15
CA ALA A 104 -3.66 14.83 8.24
C ALA A 104 -5.05 14.74 7.58
N LEU A 105 -5.53 13.52 7.31
CA LEU A 105 -6.86 13.28 6.77
C LEU A 105 -7.96 13.59 7.79
N GLU A 106 -7.75 13.25 9.06
CA GLU A 106 -8.70 13.61 10.13
C GLU A 106 -8.75 15.13 10.34
N ALA A 107 -7.60 15.80 10.25
CA ALA A 107 -7.50 17.25 10.40
C ALA A 107 -8.17 18.05 9.28
N THR A 108 -8.38 17.44 8.10
CA THR A 108 -9.02 18.10 6.95
C THR A 108 -10.55 18.03 6.96
N GLY A 109 -11.17 17.26 7.86
CA GLY A 109 -12.63 17.19 8.04
C GLY A 109 -13.42 16.71 6.79
N PRO A 110 -14.70 16.34 6.94
CA PRO A 110 -15.59 16.08 5.80
C PRO A 110 -15.97 17.34 5.02
#